data_AF-A0AAW1NHJ3-F1
#
_entry.id   AF-A0AAW1NHJ3-F1
#
_cell.length_a   1.000
_cell.length_b   1.000
_cell.length_c   1.000
_cell.angle_alpha   90.00
_cell.angle_beta   90.00
_cell.angle_gamma   90.00
#
_symmetry.space_group_name_H-M   'P 1'
#
loop_
_entity.id
_entity.type
_entity.pdbx_description
1 polymer ?
#
loop_
_entity_poly.entity_id
_entity_poly.type
_entity_poly.pdbx_seq_one_letter_code
_entity_poly.pdbx_strand_id
1 'polypeptide(L)'
;MVMKGHQQASIWPVAVFANVLVVVITSLVLVWLLHFREGLAFKSHVKAKIFNIHPLLTIVGFILFSGEAIMAYKTVHGARKIEKQLHFTLHLVALLTGILGIYAVFKFHQELGIPHVYSLHSWVGLITISLYALQVHYYYNLLHHLFHLHCLLFSRRHILIFVVAIYKYSIIVALCQNILEAI
;
A
#
# COMPACT_ATOMS: atom_id res chain seq x y z
N MET A 1 1.72 -39.72 -28.00
CA MET A 1 2.44 -38.60 -27.37
C MET A 1 1.40 -37.76 -26.63
N VAL A 2 1.26 -37.93 -25.31
CA VAL A 2 0.25 -37.24 -24.50
C VAL A 2 0.75 -35.82 -24.24
N MET A 3 0.03 -34.81 -24.75
CA MET A 3 0.31 -33.42 -24.39
C MET A 3 -0.05 -33.21 -22.92
N LYS A 4 0.95 -32.98 -22.07
CA LYS A 4 0.74 -32.47 -20.72
C LYS A 4 0.17 -31.06 -20.83
N GLY A 5 -1.14 -30.92 -20.72
CA GLY A 5 -1.77 -29.63 -20.45
C GLY A 5 -1.27 -29.14 -19.09
N HIS A 6 -0.53 -28.03 -19.08
CA HIS A 6 -0.29 -27.29 -17.85
C HIS A 6 -1.66 -26.87 -17.30
N GLN A 7 -2.19 -27.58 -16.31
CA GLN A 7 -3.33 -27.10 -15.52
C GLN A 7 -2.91 -25.77 -14.89
N GLN A 8 -3.35 -24.65 -15.46
CA GLN A 8 -3.27 -23.36 -14.78
C GLN A 8 -4.20 -23.44 -13.58
N ALA A 9 -3.63 -23.49 -12.38
CA ALA A 9 -4.42 -23.46 -11.14
C ALA A 9 -5.32 -22.21 -11.15
N SER A 10 -6.59 -22.39 -10.79
CA SER A 10 -7.55 -21.28 -10.65
C SER A 10 -7.03 -20.27 -9.63
N ILE A 11 -6.98 -18.98 -9.99
CA ILE A 11 -6.48 -17.91 -9.11
C ILE A 11 -7.50 -17.46 -8.08
N TRP A 12 -8.76 -17.85 -8.26
CA TRP A 12 -9.89 -17.44 -7.44
C TRP A 12 -9.79 -17.83 -5.95
N PRO A 13 -9.36 -19.06 -5.58
CA PRO A 13 -9.19 -19.41 -4.17
C PRO A 13 -8.16 -18.51 -3.48
N VAL A 14 -7.08 -18.15 -4.18
CA VAL A 14 -6.03 -17.27 -3.66
C VAL A 14 -6.55 -15.84 -3.49
N ALA A 15 -7.31 -15.32 -4.46
CA ALA A 15 -7.90 -13.99 -4.38
C ALA A 15 -8.92 -13.89 -3.25
N VAL A 16 -9.81 -14.88 -3.10
CA VAL A 16 -10.79 -14.92 -2.00
C VAL A 16 -10.09 -14.98 -0.65
N PHE A 17 -9.08 -15.83 -0.51
CA PHE A 17 -8.30 -15.93 0.72
C PHE A 17 -7.60 -14.60 1.06
N ALA A 18 -6.97 -13.96 0.07
CA ALA A 18 -6.34 -12.65 0.26
C ALA A 18 -7.34 -11.57 0.70
N ASN A 19 -8.53 -11.54 0.09
CA ASN A 19 -9.58 -10.57 0.42
C ASN A 19 -10.10 -10.77 1.84
N VAL A 20 -10.34 -12.03 2.25
CA VAL A 20 -10.73 -12.36 3.63
C VAL A 20 -9.66 -11.90 4.61
N LEU A 21 -8.38 -12.17 4.34
CA LEU A 21 -7.28 -11.72 5.20
C LEU A 21 -7.22 -10.19 5.33
N VAL A 22 -7.36 -9.47 4.22
CA VAL A 22 -7.36 -8.00 4.24
C VAL A 22 -8.54 -7.44 5.04
N VAL A 23 -9.73 -8.03 4.92
CA VAL A 23 -10.90 -7.65 5.71
C VAL A 23 -10.66 -7.90 7.19
N VAL A 24 -10.10 -9.05 7.56
CA VAL A 24 -9.77 -9.39 8.95
C VAL A 24 -8.74 -8.41 9.52
N ILE A 25 -7.62 -8.17 8.81
CA ILE A 25 -6.57 -7.24 9.25
C ILE A 25 -7.13 -5.83 9.43
N THR A 26 -7.92 -5.36 8.47
CA THR A 26 -8.55 -4.02 8.55
C THR A 26 -9.50 -3.92 9.74
N SER A 27 -10.29 -4.97 9.98
CA SER A 27 -11.23 -5.01 11.12
C SER A 27 -10.50 -5.01 12.46
N LEU A 28 -9.44 -5.81 12.60
CA LEU A 28 -8.61 -5.85 13.81
C LEU A 28 -7.95 -4.49 14.09
N VAL A 29 -7.45 -3.81 13.06
CA VAL A 29 -6.88 -2.47 13.18
C VAL A 29 -7.94 -1.45 13.58
N LEU A 30 -9.15 -1.51 12.99
CA LEU A 30 -10.24 -0.64 13.40
C LEU A 30 -10.63 -0.84 14.86
N VAL A 31 -10.73 -2.09 15.31
CA VAL A 31 -10.97 -2.40 16.73
C VAL A 31 -9.83 -1.86 17.60
N TRP A 32 -8.57 -2.07 17.21
CA TRP A 32 -7.41 -1.53 17.92
C TRP A 32 -7.49 -0.01 18.06
N LEU A 33 -7.77 0.71 16.98
CA LEU A 33 -7.77 2.17 16.97
C LEU A 33 -8.97 2.77 17.70
N LEU A 34 -10.16 2.19 17.55
CA LEU A 34 -11.39 2.72 18.14
C LEU A 34 -11.58 2.29 19.59
N HIS A 35 -11.26 1.06 19.93
CA HIS A 35 -11.48 0.52 21.28
C HIS A 35 -10.28 0.76 22.20
N PHE A 36 -9.06 0.53 21.72
CA PHE A 36 -7.85 0.59 22.58
C PHE A 36 -7.08 1.90 22.49
N ARG A 37 -7.18 2.65 21.38
CA ARG A 37 -6.41 3.90 21.16
C ARG A 37 -7.26 5.18 21.20
N GLU A 38 -8.44 5.10 21.81
CA GLU A 38 -9.37 6.24 22.03
C GLU A 38 -9.90 6.92 20.74
N GLY A 39 -9.76 6.27 19.58
CA GLY A 39 -10.31 6.71 18.31
C GLY A 39 -9.37 7.56 17.44
N LEU A 40 -9.99 8.25 16.48
CA LEU A 40 -9.31 8.91 15.36
C LEU A 40 -9.75 10.38 15.29
N ALA A 41 -8.80 11.31 15.19
CA ALA A 41 -9.14 12.72 15.07
C ALA A 41 -8.03 13.51 14.36
N PHE A 42 -8.39 14.29 13.34
CA PHE A 42 -7.44 15.18 12.65
C PHE A 42 -7.02 16.37 13.51
N LYS A 43 -7.82 16.73 14.53
CA LYS A 43 -7.52 17.75 15.54
C LYS A 43 -8.04 17.24 16.88
N SER A 44 -7.18 17.19 17.88
CA SER A 44 -7.53 16.71 19.22
C SER A 44 -6.53 17.27 20.25
N HIS A 45 -6.97 17.44 21.49
CA HIS A 45 -6.09 17.69 22.62
C HIS A 45 -5.21 16.46 22.91
N VAL A 46 -5.80 15.27 22.80
CA VAL A 46 -5.08 13.99 22.86
C VAL A 46 -4.41 13.75 21.51
N LYS A 47 -3.11 14.01 21.41
CA LYS A 47 -2.34 13.94 20.15
C LYS A 47 -2.22 12.53 19.59
N ALA A 48 -2.31 11.49 20.42
CA ALA A 48 -2.31 10.10 19.99
C ALA A 48 -3.40 9.79 18.94
N LYS A 49 -4.56 10.45 19.02
CA LYS A 49 -5.66 10.30 18.04
C LYS A 49 -5.30 10.80 16.63
N ILE A 50 -4.36 11.74 16.54
CA ILE A 50 -3.81 12.22 15.27
C ILE A 50 -2.86 11.17 14.70
N PHE A 51 -2.01 10.58 15.56
CA PHE A 51 -1.11 9.49 15.16
C PHE A 51 -1.89 8.27 14.67
N ASN A 52 -3.01 7.89 15.31
CA ASN A 52 -3.85 6.76 14.93
C ASN A 52 -4.35 6.80 13.47
N ILE A 53 -4.40 7.97 12.85
CA ILE A 53 -4.76 8.13 11.43
C ILE A 53 -3.68 7.52 10.52
N HIS A 54 -2.41 7.58 10.94
CA HIS A 54 -1.29 7.03 10.17
C HIS A 54 -1.40 5.52 9.91
N PRO A 55 -1.50 4.64 10.93
CA PRO A 55 -1.61 3.21 10.70
C PRO A 55 -2.90 2.85 9.96
N LEU A 56 -4.02 3.55 10.20
CA LEU A 56 -5.26 3.33 9.47
C LEU A 56 -5.10 3.59 7.97
N LEU A 57 -4.63 4.79 7.61
CA LEU A 57 -4.48 5.19 6.21
C LEU A 57 -3.39 4.39 5.50
N THR A 58 -2.35 3.97 6.22
CA THR A 58 -1.31 3.10 5.67
C THR A 58 -1.89 1.72 5.34
N ILE A 59 -2.70 1.13 6.21
CA ILE A 59 -3.30 -0.20 5.96
C ILE A 59 -4.36 -0.14 4.88
N VAL A 60 -5.27 0.83 4.92
CA VAL A 60 -6.31 0.99 3.89
C VAL A 60 -5.68 1.33 2.53
N GLY A 61 -4.72 2.25 2.50
CA GLY A 61 -4.07 2.70 1.28
C GLY A 61 -3.16 1.64 0.67
N PHE A 62 -2.11 1.31 1.39
CA PHE A 62 -1.13 0.40 0.89
C PHE A 62 -1.70 -1.03 0.91
N ILE A 63 -2.13 -1.60 2.03
CA ILE A 63 -2.48 -3.04 2.04
C ILE A 63 -3.73 -3.34 1.22
N LEU A 64 -4.84 -2.63 1.45
CA LEU A 64 -6.10 -2.91 0.79
C LEU A 64 -6.10 -2.41 -0.66
N PHE A 65 -5.99 -1.10 -0.90
CA PHE A 65 -6.13 -0.58 -2.27
C PHE A 65 -5.00 -1.03 -3.20
N SER A 66 -3.75 -1.10 -2.75
CA SER A 66 -2.66 -1.60 -3.62
C SER A 66 -2.76 -3.11 -3.84
N GLY A 67 -3.25 -3.88 -2.87
CA GLY A 67 -3.51 -5.32 -3.03
C GLY A 67 -4.57 -5.60 -4.10
N GLU A 68 -5.70 -4.89 -4.01
CA GLU A 68 -6.76 -4.96 -5.03
C GLU A 68 -6.26 -4.50 -6.40
N ALA A 69 -5.43 -3.45 -6.46
CA ALA A 69 -4.83 -2.97 -7.70
C ALA A 69 -4.00 -4.05 -8.40
N ILE A 70 -3.18 -4.80 -7.64
CA ILE A 70 -2.35 -5.88 -8.18
C ILE A 70 -3.21 -7.04 -8.70
N MET A 71 -4.33 -7.35 -8.03
CA MET A 71 -5.24 -8.42 -8.42
C MET A 71 -6.19 -8.05 -9.55
N ALA A 72 -6.44 -6.76 -9.79
CA ALA A 72 -7.43 -6.24 -10.75
C ALA A 72 -7.35 -6.90 -12.14
N TYR A 73 -6.15 -7.14 -12.68
CA TYR A 73 -5.96 -7.79 -13.99
C TYR A 73 -6.39 -9.27 -14.05
N LYS A 74 -6.60 -9.89 -12.90
CA LYS A 74 -6.92 -11.32 -12.77
C LYS A 74 -8.33 -11.55 -12.22
N THR A 75 -8.86 -10.60 -11.46
CA THR A 75 -10.19 -10.69 -10.84
C THR A 75 -11.26 -9.99 -11.67
N VAL A 76 -10.92 -8.90 -12.36
CA VAL A 76 -11.88 -8.14 -13.18
C VAL A 76 -11.85 -8.66 -14.61
N HIS A 77 -13.00 -9.13 -15.08
CA HIS A 77 -13.19 -9.61 -16.43
C HIS A 77 -13.81 -8.49 -17.25
N GLY A 78 -13.00 -7.78 -18.02
CA GLY A 78 -13.45 -6.63 -18.81
C GLY A 78 -12.55 -6.32 -19.99
N ALA A 79 -12.85 -5.24 -20.71
CA ALA A 79 -11.95 -4.78 -21.75
C ALA A 79 -10.59 -4.39 -21.14
N ARG A 80 -9.49 -4.70 -21.85
CA ARG A 80 -8.12 -4.41 -21.37
C ARG A 80 -7.90 -2.96 -20.95
N LYS A 81 -8.63 -2.02 -21.57
CA LYS A 81 -8.62 -0.60 -21.21
C LYS A 81 -9.20 -0.36 -19.81
N ILE A 82 -10.29 -1.04 -19.45
CA ILE A 82 -10.96 -0.93 -18.14
C ILE A 82 -10.06 -1.51 -17.05
N GLU A 83 -9.48 -2.69 -17.26
CA GLU A 83 -8.54 -3.31 -16.31
C GLU A 83 -7.35 -2.38 -16.00
N LYS A 84 -6.79 -1.76 -17.05
CA LYS A 84 -5.68 -0.79 -16.92
C LYS A 84 -6.08 0.45 -16.13
N GLN A 85 -7.25 1.03 -16.44
CA GLN A 85 -7.76 2.19 -15.73
C GLN A 85 -8.04 1.88 -14.26
N LEU A 86 -8.68 0.76 -13.95
CA LEU A 86 -8.94 0.35 -12.58
C LEU A 86 -7.65 0.12 -11.79
N HIS A 87 -6.69 -0.61 -12.37
CA HIS A 87 -5.37 -0.83 -11.77
C HIS A 87 -4.68 0.51 -11.41
N PHE A 88 -4.69 1.46 -12.35
CA PHE A 88 -4.14 2.80 -12.12
C PHE A 88 -4.87 3.56 -11.02
N THR A 89 -6.20 3.64 -11.10
CA THR A 89 -7.02 4.39 -10.15
C THR A 89 -6.83 3.87 -8.74
N LEU A 90 -6.79 2.54 -8.55
CA LEU A 90 -6.57 1.94 -7.24
C LEU A 90 -5.17 2.26 -6.70
N HIS A 91 -4.12 2.19 -7.53
CA HIS A 91 -2.78 2.59 -7.11
C HIS A 91 -2.68 4.10 -6.80
N LEU A 92 -3.41 4.96 -7.53
CA LEU A 92 -3.48 6.39 -7.26
C LEU A 92 -4.16 6.68 -5.93
N VAL A 93 -5.30 6.04 -5.65
CA VAL A 93 -6.00 6.16 -4.35
C VAL A 93 -5.07 5.72 -3.22
N ALA A 94 -4.39 4.57 -3.36
CA ALA A 94 -3.41 4.09 -2.40
C ALA A 94 -2.30 5.10 -2.11
N LEU A 95 -1.74 5.73 -3.15
CA LEU A 95 -0.71 6.76 -2.99
C LEU A 95 -1.23 7.99 -2.23
N LEU A 96 -2.42 8.50 -2.59
CA LEU A 96 -3.02 9.65 -1.93
C LEU A 96 -3.28 9.37 -0.44
N THR A 97 -3.83 8.20 -0.12
CA THR A 97 -4.04 7.78 1.28
C THR A 97 -2.71 7.63 2.04
N GLY A 98 -1.65 7.15 1.37
CA GLY A 98 -0.30 7.07 1.94
C GLY A 98 0.28 8.44 2.28
N ILE A 99 0.12 9.41 1.38
CA ILE A 99 0.56 10.81 1.59
C ILE A 99 -0.19 11.41 2.80
N LEU A 100 -1.50 11.19 2.89
CA LEU A 100 -2.29 11.62 4.05
C LEU A 100 -1.85 10.94 5.35
N GLY A 101 -1.48 9.66 5.30
CA GLY A 101 -0.92 8.92 6.44
C GLY A 101 0.41 9.52 6.92
N ILE A 102 1.30 9.92 6.01
CA ILE A 102 2.56 10.61 6.37
C ILE A 102 2.28 12.00 6.93
N TYR A 103 1.37 12.75 6.30
CA TYR A 103 0.94 14.06 6.80
C TYR A 103 0.46 13.98 8.27
N ALA A 104 -0.29 12.94 8.63
CA ALA A 104 -0.74 12.74 10.01
C ALA A 104 0.42 12.58 11.01
N VAL A 105 1.49 11.85 10.64
CA VAL A 105 2.69 11.69 11.49
C VAL A 105 3.47 12.99 11.61
N PHE A 106 3.68 13.70 10.50
CA PHE A 106 4.37 14.99 10.54
C PHE A 106 3.63 16.00 11.42
N LYS A 107 2.30 16.05 11.29
CA LYS A 107 1.47 16.86 12.17
C LYS A 107 1.58 16.43 13.63
N PHE A 108 1.54 15.12 13.92
CA PHE A 108 1.69 14.60 15.28
C PHE A 108 3.04 15.00 15.90
N HIS A 109 4.14 14.86 15.15
CA HIS A 109 5.47 15.26 15.61
C HIS A 109 5.57 16.77 15.86
N GLN A 110 5.01 17.58 14.95
CA GLN A 110 5.00 19.03 15.07
C GLN A 110 4.21 19.49 16.31
N GLU A 111 3.07 18.87 16.60
CA GLU A 111 2.23 19.19 17.76
C GLU A 111 2.84 18.73 19.09
N LEU A 112 3.79 17.79 19.07
CA LEU A 112 4.55 17.32 20.24
C LEU A 112 5.95 17.95 20.36
N GLY A 113 6.40 18.71 19.36
CA GLY A 113 7.74 19.29 19.35
C GLY A 113 8.87 18.26 19.25
N ILE A 114 8.60 17.06 18.70
CA ILE A 114 9.60 16.01 18.52
C ILE A 114 10.21 16.04 17.11
N PRO A 115 11.48 15.63 16.95
CA PRO A 115 12.12 15.62 15.63
C PRO A 115 11.42 14.69 14.64
N HIS A 116 11.46 15.05 13.36
CA HIS A 116 10.94 14.21 12.27
C HIS A 116 11.98 13.18 11.80
N VAL A 117 11.50 12.10 11.18
CA VAL A 117 12.30 11.16 10.36
C VAL A 117 13.58 10.62 11.01
N TYR A 118 13.54 10.29 12.30
CA TYR A 118 14.71 9.77 13.03
C TYR A 118 14.75 8.25 13.14
N SER A 119 13.63 7.56 12.91
CA SER A 119 13.54 6.10 13.05
C SER A 119 13.81 5.39 11.73
N LEU A 120 14.37 4.17 11.79
CA LEU A 120 14.53 3.31 10.61
C LEU A 120 13.20 3.12 9.86
N HIS A 121 12.09 2.95 10.60
CA HIS A 121 10.74 2.85 10.04
C HIS A 121 10.40 4.07 9.16
N SER A 122 10.70 5.29 9.63
CA SER A 122 10.43 6.51 8.86
C SER A 122 11.28 6.63 7.60
N TRP A 123 12.54 6.18 7.64
CA TRP A 123 13.44 6.17 6.47
C TRP A 123 12.93 5.19 5.41
N VAL A 124 12.64 3.95 5.83
CA VAL A 124 12.11 2.90 4.94
C VAL A 124 10.75 3.30 4.39
N GLY A 125 9.88 3.89 5.22
CA GLY A 125 8.57 4.39 4.80
C GLY A 125 8.67 5.50 3.74
N LEU A 126 9.59 6.46 3.91
CA LEU A 126 9.80 7.55 2.96
C LEU A 126 10.37 7.04 1.62
N ILE A 127 11.31 6.10 1.66
CA ILE A 127 11.82 5.43 0.45
C ILE A 127 10.69 4.70 -0.25
N THR A 128 9.86 3.96 0.49
CA THR A 128 8.75 3.17 -0.06
C THR A 128 7.73 4.05 -0.77
N ILE A 129 7.27 5.13 -0.14
CA ILE A 129 6.28 6.02 -0.78
C ILE A 129 6.87 6.74 -2.00
N SER A 130 8.17 7.08 -1.97
CA SER A 130 8.86 7.72 -3.09
C SER A 130 8.95 6.78 -4.29
N LEU A 131 9.36 5.53 -4.06
CA LEU A 131 9.40 4.49 -5.10
C LEU A 131 7.99 4.17 -5.63
N TYR A 132 6.99 4.13 -4.75
CA TYR A 132 5.61 3.90 -5.14
C TYR A 132 5.05 5.04 -6.01
N ALA A 133 5.37 6.30 -5.67
CA ALA A 133 5.00 7.46 -6.48
C ALA A 133 5.65 7.41 -7.88
N LEU A 134 6.93 7.04 -7.95
CA LEU A 134 7.63 6.84 -9.24
C LEU A 134 6.98 5.72 -10.07
N GLN A 135 6.55 4.63 -9.43
CA GLN A 135 5.84 3.54 -10.11
C GLN A 135 4.50 4.01 -10.69
N VAL A 136 3.70 4.77 -9.91
CA VAL A 136 2.42 5.33 -10.38
C VAL A 136 2.64 6.31 -11.54
N HIS A 137 3.65 7.18 -11.43
CA HIS A 137 4.01 8.12 -12.49
C HIS A 137 4.40 7.40 -13.79
N TYR A 138 5.23 6.35 -13.71
CA TYR A 138 5.58 5.53 -14.87
C TYR A 138 4.35 4.91 -15.52
N TYR A 139 3.41 4.41 -14.72
CA TYR A 139 2.16 3.83 -15.23
C TYR A 139 1.29 4.88 -15.93
N TYR A 140 1.16 6.07 -15.37
CA TYR A 140 0.42 7.18 -15.98
C TYR A 140 0.94 7.50 -17.39
N ASN A 141 2.26 7.62 -17.55
CA ASN A 141 2.91 7.85 -18.84
C ASN A 141 2.68 6.69 -19.83
N LEU A 142 2.64 5.45 -19.34
CA LEU A 142 2.31 4.27 -20.15
C LEU A 142 0.84 4.27 -20.62
N LEU A 143 -0.09 4.81 -19.82
CA LEU A 143 -1.52 4.88 -20.14
C LEU A 143 -1.85 5.98 -21.15
N HIS A 144 -1.14 7.12 -21.10
CA HIS A 144 -1.39 8.32 -21.93
C HIS A 144 -0.54 8.44 -23.21
N HIS A 145 0.25 7.41 -23.56
CA HIS A 145 0.96 7.28 -24.85
C HIS A 145 2.24 8.12 -25.01
N LEU A 146 3.39 7.62 -24.53
CA LEU A 146 4.74 7.91 -25.05
C LEU A 146 5.79 7.07 -24.31
N PHE A 147 6.17 5.89 -24.83
CA PHE A 147 7.43 5.25 -24.41
C PHE A 147 7.90 4.14 -25.35
N HIS A 148 8.18 4.48 -26.61
CA HIS A 148 8.89 3.56 -27.49
C HIS A 148 10.39 3.45 -27.17
N LEU A 149 10.98 4.36 -26.36
CA LEU A 149 12.44 4.54 -26.32
C LEU A 149 13.18 4.19 -25.01
N HIS A 150 12.53 4.03 -23.86
CA HIS A 150 13.23 3.70 -22.60
C HIS A 150 12.88 2.28 -22.10
N CYS A 151 12.34 1.43 -22.98
CA CYS A 151 12.07 0.03 -22.67
C CYS A 151 13.35 -0.85 -22.66
N LEU A 152 14.53 -0.27 -22.92
CA LEU A 152 15.80 -0.97 -23.09
C LEU A 152 16.74 -0.98 -21.86
N LEU A 153 16.54 -0.13 -20.85
CA LEU A 153 17.53 -0.02 -19.76
C LEU A 153 17.09 -0.56 -18.40
N PHE A 154 15.80 -0.87 -18.19
CA PHE A 154 15.35 -1.32 -16.87
C PHE A 154 14.32 -2.44 -16.99
N SER A 155 14.78 -3.67 -16.73
CA SER A 155 13.95 -4.86 -16.74
C SER A 155 12.77 -4.67 -15.78
N ARG A 156 11.56 -4.60 -16.35
CA ARG A 156 10.27 -4.48 -15.65
C ARG A 156 10.09 -5.45 -14.47
N ARG A 157 10.83 -6.57 -14.48
CA ARG A 157 10.81 -7.59 -13.42
C ARG A 157 11.59 -7.16 -12.18
N HIS A 158 12.69 -6.41 -12.31
CA HIS A 158 13.55 -6.06 -11.17
C HIS A 158 12.95 -4.94 -10.31
N ILE A 159 12.35 -3.90 -10.88
CA ILE A 159 11.59 -2.88 -10.10
C ILE A 159 10.47 -3.54 -9.33
N LEU A 160 9.65 -4.36 -10.00
CA LEU A 160 8.48 -4.97 -9.38
C LEU A 160 8.88 -5.88 -8.22
N ILE A 161 9.94 -6.68 -8.38
CA ILE A 161 10.45 -7.54 -7.30
C ILE A 161 11.03 -6.71 -6.17
N PHE A 162 11.80 -5.66 -6.47
CA PHE A 162 12.44 -4.82 -5.45
C PHE A 162 11.43 -3.97 -4.68
N VAL A 163 10.44 -3.38 -5.35
CA VAL A 163 9.35 -2.63 -4.73
C VAL A 163 8.44 -3.56 -3.94
N VAL A 164 8.05 -4.72 -4.46
CA VAL A 164 7.23 -5.69 -3.70
C VAL A 164 8.00 -6.25 -2.49
N ALA A 165 9.31 -6.46 -2.61
CA ALA A 165 10.14 -6.89 -1.48
C ALA A 165 10.25 -5.78 -0.42
N ILE A 166 10.60 -4.55 -0.79
CA ILE A 166 10.63 -3.39 0.12
C ILE A 166 9.27 -3.17 0.75
N TYR A 167 8.20 -3.31 -0.02
CA TYR A 167 6.82 -3.17 0.43
C TYR A 167 6.42 -4.24 1.46
N LYS A 168 6.77 -5.51 1.22
CA LYS A 168 6.57 -6.60 2.19
C LYS A 168 7.41 -6.39 3.45
N TYR A 169 8.68 -6.00 3.32
CA TYR A 169 9.55 -5.68 4.45
C TYR A 169 9.02 -4.48 5.26
N SER A 170 8.49 -3.45 4.59
CA SER A 170 7.92 -2.26 5.23
C SER A 170 6.64 -2.58 5.99
N ILE A 171 5.79 -3.47 5.46
CA ILE A 171 4.60 -3.97 6.18
C ILE A 171 5.01 -4.77 7.42
N ILE A 172 6.02 -5.64 7.30
CA ILE A 172 6.53 -6.42 8.43
C ILE A 172 7.10 -5.49 9.50
N VAL A 173 7.92 -4.51 9.12
CA VAL A 173 8.47 -3.51 10.04
C VAL A 173 7.36 -2.65 10.66
N ALA A 174 6.36 -2.23 9.89
CA ALA A 174 5.23 -1.43 10.39
C ALA A 174 4.34 -2.22 11.36
N LEU A 175 4.05 -3.49 11.07
CA LEU A 175 3.33 -4.38 11.98
C LEU A 175 4.14 -4.63 13.25
N CYS A 176 5.43 -4.89 13.12
CA CYS A 176 6.31 -5.13 14.26
C CYS A 176 6.42 -3.88 15.16
N GLN A 177 6.55 -2.69 14.56
CA GLN A 177 6.63 -1.42 15.29
C GLN A 177 5.29 -1.05 15.94
N ASN A 178 4.15 -1.23 15.26
CA ASN A 178 2.82 -0.98 15.84
C ASN A 178 2.49 -1.96 16.98
N ILE A 179 3.00 -3.20 16.91
CA ILE A 179 2.88 -4.18 18.01
C ILE A 179 3.81 -3.80 19.17
N LEU A 180 5.04 -3.35 18.90
CA LEU A 180 5.99 -2.92 19.93
C LEU A 180 5.51 -1.67 20.69
N GLU A 181 4.87 -0.73 20.01
CA GLU A 181 4.29 0.50 20.58
C GLU A 181 2.89 0.26 21.21
N ALA A 182 2.42 -1.00 21.20
CA ALA A 182 1.16 -1.44 21.79
C ALA A 182 1.35 -2.31 23.05
N ILE A 183 2.59 -2.62 23.43
CA ILE A 183 2.99 -3.27 24.69
C ILE A 183 3.65 -2.23 25.58
#